data_AF-A0A5C7LM58-F1
#
_entry.id   AF-A0A5C7LM58-F1
#
_cell.length_a   1.000
_cell.length_b   1.000
_cell.length_c   1.000
_cell.angle_alpha   90.00
_cell.angle_beta   90.00
_cell.angle_gamma   90.00
#
_symmetry.space_group_name_H-M   'P 1'
#
loop_
_entity.id
_entity.type
_entity.pdbx_description
1 polymer ?
#
loop_
_entity_poly.entity_id
_entity_poly.type
_entity_poly.pdbx_seq_one_letter_code
_entity_poly.pdbx_strand_id
1 'polypeptide(L)'
;MSKSKLKVYEFKGGKFFADVPLGERQNAIAEHNLRTHTFVAHMRLIGVRETTVYFKDIDTFGIYPMSTTNFVEMVKNSVLVNGLISGKWGWSYHPTRTTIKLLEVCEE
;
A
#
# COMPACT_ATOMS: atom_id res chain seq x y z
N MET A 1 -24.74 6.34 10.97
CA MET A 1 -23.99 7.60 10.80
C MET A 1 -22.97 7.42 9.68
N SER A 2 -22.90 8.42 8.79
CA SER A 2 -22.00 8.66 7.63
C SER A 2 -21.30 7.47 6.95
N LYS A 3 -21.69 7.21 5.69
CA LYS A 3 -21.04 6.32 4.72
C LYS A 3 -19.63 6.82 4.39
N SER A 4 -18.62 6.41 5.14
CA SER A 4 -17.22 6.58 4.72
C SER A 4 -16.93 5.57 3.60
N LYS A 5 -17.23 5.95 2.35
CA LYS A 5 -16.60 5.34 1.18
C LYS A 5 -15.14 5.78 1.23
N LEU A 6 -14.31 5.00 1.93
CA LEU A 6 -12.86 5.14 1.91
C LEU A 6 -12.44 5.00 0.44
N LYS A 7 -11.94 6.08 -0.15
CA LYS A 7 -11.52 6.13 -1.55
C LYS A 7 -10.00 6.13 -1.64
N VAL A 8 -9.47 5.49 -2.66
CA VAL A 8 -8.07 5.57 -3.07
C VAL A 8 -8.03 6.24 -4.42
N TYR A 9 -7.08 7.16 -4.61
CA TYR A 9 -6.96 7.95 -5.83
C TYR A 9 -5.69 7.53 -6.54
N GLU A 10 -5.82 7.18 -7.81
CA GLU A 10 -4.70 6.83 -8.68
C GLU A 10 -4.20 8.08 -9.39
N PHE A 11 -2.87 8.22 -9.49
CA PHE A 11 -2.18 9.30 -10.17
C PHE A 11 -1.26 8.74 -11.25
N LYS A 12 -0.80 9.61 -12.16
CA LYS A 12 0.16 9.22 -13.21
C LYS A 12 1.37 8.47 -12.63
N GLY A 13 1.74 7.39 -13.31
CA GLY A 13 2.83 6.52 -12.88
C GLY A 13 2.44 5.48 -11.83
N GLY A 14 1.14 5.15 -11.70
CA GLY A 14 0.67 4.07 -10.81
C GLY A 14 0.77 4.39 -9.32
N LYS A 15 0.76 5.68 -8.97
CA LYS A 15 0.83 6.10 -7.56
C LYS A 15 -0.57 6.17 -6.97
N PHE A 16 -0.77 5.52 -5.83
CA PHE A 16 -2.05 5.45 -5.16
C PHE A 16 -2.02 6.17 -3.80
N PHE A 17 -3.01 7.03 -3.55
CA PHE A 17 -3.13 7.76 -2.29
C PHE A 17 -4.53 7.59 -1.69
N ALA A 18 -4.60 7.17 -0.43
CA ALA A 18 -5.85 7.19 0.33
C ALA A 18 -6.16 8.59 0.86
N ASP A 19 -5.14 9.31 1.33
CA ASP A 19 -5.23 10.64 1.91
C ASP A 19 -4.55 11.68 1.00
N VAL A 20 -5.21 12.00 -0.11
CA VAL A 20 -4.72 13.00 -1.08
C VAL A 20 -4.80 14.41 -0.48
N PRO A 21 -3.73 15.23 -0.56
CA PRO A 21 -3.78 16.63 -0.16
C PRO A 21 -4.89 17.43 -0.86
N LEU A 22 -5.50 18.38 -0.14
CA LEU A 22 -6.49 19.30 -0.72
C LEU A 22 -5.88 20.04 -1.93
N GLY A 23 -6.54 19.96 -3.09
CA GLY A 23 -6.09 20.55 -4.36
C GLY A 23 -5.42 19.56 -5.32
N GLU A 24 -4.88 18.44 -4.84
CA GLU A 24 -4.25 17.43 -5.71
C GLU A 24 -5.25 16.43 -6.28
N ARG A 25 -6.45 16.31 -5.69
CA ARG A 25 -7.46 15.32 -6.13
C ARG A 25 -7.88 15.48 -7.59
N GLN A 26 -7.86 16.69 -8.12
CA GLN A 26 -8.16 16.95 -9.54
C GLN A 26 -7.13 16.35 -10.52
N ASN A 27 -5.93 16.02 -10.02
CA ASN A 27 -4.88 15.36 -10.79
C ASN A 27 -5.00 13.83 -10.75
N ALA A 28 -5.96 13.29 -9.98
CA ALA A 28 -6.25 11.86 -9.95
C ALA A 28 -6.84 11.41 -11.30
N ILE A 29 -6.31 10.32 -11.83
CA ILE A 29 -6.75 9.71 -13.10
C ILE A 29 -7.84 8.67 -12.87
N ALA A 30 -7.96 8.12 -11.66
CA ALA A 30 -9.02 7.21 -11.28
C ALA A 30 -9.31 7.28 -9.77
N GLU A 31 -10.55 6.90 -9.41
CA GLU A 31 -10.98 6.70 -8.03
C GLU A 31 -11.33 5.22 -7.80
N HIS A 32 -10.83 4.68 -6.71
CA HIS A 32 -10.99 3.28 -6.32
C HIS A 32 -11.63 3.18 -4.93
N ASN A 33 -12.32 2.08 -4.66
CA ASN A 33 -12.78 1.78 -3.31
C ASN A 33 -11.64 1.15 -2.50
N LEU A 34 -11.22 1.82 -1.42
CA LEU A 34 -10.10 1.40 -0.57
C LEU A 34 -10.27 -0.02 -0.03
N ARG A 35 -11.51 -0.45 0.28
CA ARG A 35 -11.77 -1.76 0.89
C ARG A 35 -11.57 -2.93 -0.07
N THR A 36 -11.68 -2.69 -1.37
CA THR A 36 -11.67 -3.75 -2.39
C THR A 36 -10.54 -3.58 -3.40
N HIS A 37 -9.89 -2.42 -3.43
CA HIS A 37 -8.78 -2.18 -4.34
C HIS A 37 -7.57 -3.03 -3.95
N THR A 38 -7.06 -3.76 -4.93
CA THR A 38 -5.83 -4.54 -4.85
C THR A 38 -4.96 -4.21 -6.04
N PHE A 39 -3.65 -4.27 -5.84
CA PHE A 39 -2.68 -3.98 -6.88
C PHE A 39 -1.51 -4.95 -6.79
N VAL A 40 -0.80 -5.16 -7.89
CA VAL A 40 0.45 -5.94 -7.91
C VAL A 40 1.60 -4.95 -7.82
N ALA A 41 2.60 -5.24 -6.99
CA ALA A 41 3.76 -4.38 -6.84
C ALA A 41 4.98 -5.16 -6.35
N HIS A 42 6.16 -4.65 -6.72
CA HIS A 42 7.46 -5.11 -6.28
C HIS A 42 8.00 -4.16 -5.21
N MET A 43 7.91 -4.56 -3.95
CA MET A 43 8.15 -3.68 -2.82
C MET A 43 9.54 -3.90 -2.21
N ARG A 44 10.22 -2.80 -1.90
CA ARG A 44 11.45 -2.78 -1.10
C ARG A 44 11.20 -2.08 0.24
N LEU A 45 11.69 -2.66 1.33
CA LEU A 45 11.75 -1.97 2.63
C LEU A 45 12.69 -0.76 2.55
N ILE A 46 12.20 0.44 2.90
CA ILE A 46 13.01 1.67 2.89
C ILE A 46 13.17 2.32 4.27
N GLY A 47 12.42 1.87 5.28
CA GLY A 47 12.57 2.38 6.64
C GLY A 47 11.54 1.85 7.61
N VAL A 48 11.82 2.01 8.91
CA VAL A 48 10.92 1.65 10.00
C VAL A 48 10.89 2.83 10.98
N ARG A 49 9.69 3.22 11.42
CA ARG A 49 9.49 4.24 12.45
C ARG A 49 8.36 3.83 13.36
N GLU A 50 8.63 3.77 14.66
CA GLU A 50 7.65 3.43 15.70
C GLU A 50 6.91 2.11 15.37
N THR A 51 5.62 2.19 15.02
CA THR A 51 4.76 1.06 14.69
C THR A 51 4.48 0.93 13.18
N THR A 52 5.29 1.58 12.35
CA THR A 52 5.10 1.66 10.89
C THR A 52 6.37 1.30 10.14
N VAL A 53 6.20 0.45 9.14
CA VAL A 53 7.20 0.01 8.17
C VAL A 53 6.88 0.67 6.84
N TYR A 54 7.87 1.22 6.15
CA TYR A 54 7.68 1.90 4.88
C TYR A 54 8.25 1.08 3.74
N PHE A 55 7.39 0.77 2.78
CA PHE A 55 7.75 0.09 1.55
C PHE A 55 7.76 1.07 0.39
N LYS A 56 8.72 0.90 -0.51
CA LYS A 56 8.77 1.58 -1.78
C LYS A 56 8.51 0.58 -2.89
N ASP A 57 7.51 0.88 -3.72
CA ASP A 57 7.32 0.21 -4.99
C ASP A 57 8.42 0.67 -5.95
N ILE A 58 9.17 -0.28 -6.49
CA ILE A 58 10.30 0.01 -7.37
C ILE A 58 9.86 0.45 -8.77
N ASP A 59 8.65 0.05 -9.20
CA ASP A 59 8.12 0.34 -10.53
C ASP A 59 7.45 1.72 -10.55
N THR A 60 6.66 2.03 -9.53
CA THR A 60 5.87 3.28 -9.45
C THR A 60 6.53 4.38 -8.61
N PHE A 61 7.59 4.04 -7.87
CA PHE A 61 8.20 4.88 -6.82
C PHE A 61 7.21 5.30 -5.71
N GLY A 62 6.05 4.62 -5.61
CA GLY A 62 5.08 4.83 -4.54
C GLY A 62 5.65 4.40 -3.18
N ILE A 63 5.32 5.15 -2.12
CA ILE A 63 5.73 4.82 -0.76
C ILE A 63 4.48 4.47 0.05
N TYR A 64 4.47 3.27 0.61
CA TYR A 64 3.33 2.69 1.29
C TYR A 64 3.67 2.30 2.73
N PRO A 65 2.91 2.79 3.73
CA PRO A 65 3.10 2.39 5.11
C PRO A 65 2.40 1.04 5.39
N MET A 66 3.03 0.20 6.20
CA MET A 66 2.50 -1.05 6.75
C MET A 66 2.63 -1.03 8.28
N SER A 67 1.71 -1.64 9.02
CA SER A 67 1.94 -1.86 10.46
C SER A 67 3.08 -2.85 10.70
N THR A 68 3.82 -2.70 11.78
CA THR A 68 4.86 -3.67 12.17
C THR A 68 4.28 -5.08 12.40
N THR A 69 3.05 -5.20 12.90
CA THR A 69 2.37 -6.49 13.05
C THR A 69 2.16 -7.19 11.70
N ASN A 70 1.59 -6.50 10.71
CA ASN A 70 1.39 -7.06 9.37
C ASN A 70 2.73 -7.39 8.70
N PHE A 71 3.76 -6.57 8.97
CA PHE A 71 5.11 -6.83 8.45
C PHE A 71 5.68 -8.13 9.00
N VAL A 72 5.56 -8.38 10.31
CA VAL A 72 6.03 -9.63 10.93
C VAL A 72 5.27 -10.83 10.38
N GLU A 73 3.95 -10.74 10.22
CA GLU A 73 3.15 -11.80 9.60
C GLU A 73 3.56 -12.07 8.16
N MET A 74 3.78 -11.01 7.38
CA MET A 74 4.25 -11.11 6.00
C MET A 74 5.60 -11.82 5.93
N VAL A 75 6.60 -11.35 6.70
CA VAL A 75 7.96 -11.94 6.72
C VAL A 75 7.94 -13.42 7.10
N LYS A 76 7.08 -13.83 8.03
CA LYS A 76 6.94 -15.25 8.41
C LYS A 76 6.43 -16.12 7.26
N ASN A 77 5.66 -15.55 6.34
CA ASN A 77 4.97 -16.27 5.27
C ASN A 77 5.56 -15.97 3.87
N SER A 78 6.62 -15.17 3.78
CA SER A 78 7.19 -14.71 2.50
C SER A 78 8.66 -15.10 2.37
N VAL A 79 9.09 -15.45 1.15
CA VAL A 79 10.50 -15.55 0.78
C VAL A 79 10.93 -14.22 0.17
N LEU A 80 12.01 -13.63 0.68
CA LEU A 80 12.60 -12.43 0.11
C LEU A 80 13.50 -12.81 -1.07
N VAL A 81 13.11 -12.43 -2.28
CA VAL A 81 13.93 -12.62 -3.48
C VAL A 81 14.67 -11.31 -3.76
N ASN A 82 16.00 -11.31 -3.71
CA ASN A 82 16.83 -10.12 -3.96
C ASN A 82 16.46 -8.88 -3.11
N GLY A 83 15.93 -9.11 -1.89
CA GLY A 83 15.47 -8.04 -0.99
C GLY A 83 14.19 -7.32 -1.46
N LEU A 84 13.46 -7.92 -2.40
CA LEU A 84 12.17 -7.47 -2.90
C LEU A 84 11.06 -8.42 -2.45
N ILE A 85 9.86 -7.87 -2.31
CA ILE A 85 8.63 -8.62 -2.05
C ILE A 85 7.69 -8.35 -3.22
N SER A 86 7.56 -9.36 -4.07
CA SER A 86 6.67 -9.36 -5.22
C SER A 86 5.34 -10.00 -4.83
N GLY A 87 4.24 -9.34 -5.10
CA GLY A 87 2.95 -9.91 -4.77
C GLY A 87 1.76 -9.01 -5.03
N LYS A 88 0.60 -9.54 -4.67
CA LYS A 88 -0.67 -8.81 -4.66
C LYS A 88 -0.85 -8.15 -3.30
N TRP A 89 -1.04 -6.84 -3.32
CA TRP A 89 -1.18 -5.98 -2.17
C TRP A 89 -2.61 -5.46 -2.07
N GLY A 90 -3.03 -5.17 -0.85
CA GLY A 90 -4.30 -4.53 -0.56
C GLY A 90 -4.17 -3.52 0.55
N TRP A 91 -5.20 -2.70 0.70
CA TRP A 91 -5.26 -1.73 1.79
C TRP A 91 -5.82 -2.37 3.06
N SER A 92 -5.24 -1.98 4.18
CA SER A 92 -5.73 -2.26 5.52
C SER A 92 -6.15 -0.94 6.16
N TYR A 93 -7.42 -0.85 6.53
CA TYR A 93 -7.96 0.32 7.21
C TYR A 93 -7.73 0.20 8.72
N HIS A 94 -7.15 1.23 9.31
CA HIS A 94 -7.10 1.44 10.75
C HIS A 94 -7.89 2.72 11.10
N PRO A 95 -8.52 2.82 12.29
CA PRO A 95 -9.26 4.03 12.67
C PRO A 95 -8.48 5.35 12.59
N THR A 96 -7.16 5.30 12.65
CA THR A 96 -6.27 6.47 12.65
C THR A 96 -5.37 6.58 11.42
N ARG A 97 -5.34 5.56 10.55
CA ARG A 97 -4.43 5.52 9.38
C ARG A 97 -4.87 4.49 8.35
N THR A 98 -4.48 4.71 7.10
CA THR A 98 -4.53 3.68 6.07
C THR A 98 -3.14 3.08 5.89
N THR A 99 -3.03 1.75 5.95
CA THR A 99 -1.79 1.02 5.67
C THR A 99 -2.00 0.01 4.54
N ILE A 100 -0.96 -0.64 4.07
CA ILE A 100 -1.04 -1.78 3.16
C ILE A 100 -0.88 -3.11 3.91
N LYS A 101 -1.26 -4.20 3.25
CA LYS A 101 -0.96 -5.59 3.64
C LYS A 101 -0.69 -6.43 2.39
N LEU A 102 0.19 -7.40 2.51
CA LEU A 102 0.38 -8.41 1.46
C LEU A 102 -0.81 -9.37 1.51
N LEU A 103 -1.41 -9.65 0.35
CA LEU A 103 -2.51 -10.60 0.20
C LEU A 103 -2.03 -11.96 -0.30
N GLU A 104 -1.10 -11.93 -1.25
CA GLU A 104 -0.59 -13.11 -1.95
C GLU A 104 0.82 -12.83 -2.44
N VAL A 105 1.74 -13.79 -2.28
CA VAL A 105 3.10 -13.73 -2.85
C VAL A 105 3.02 -14.23 -4.29
N CYS A 106 3.66 -13.53 -5.22
CA CYS A 106 3.83 -14.06 -6.57
C CYS A 106 5.21 -14.73 -6.65
N GLU A 107 5.24 -16.00 -7.06
CA GLU A 107 6.49 -16.66 -7.45
C GLU A 107 6.90 -16.11 -8.82
N GLU A 108 8.18 -15.75 -8.97
CA GLU A 108 8.78 -15.37 -10.26
C GLU A 108 8.96 -16.59 -11.17
#